data_AF-A0AAN6QE14-F1
#
_entry.id   AF-A0AAN6QE14-F1
#
_cell.length_a   1.000
_cell.length_b   1.000
_cell.length_c   1.000
_cell.angle_alpha   90.00
_cell.angle_beta   90.00
_cell.angle_gamma   90.00
#
_symmetry.space_group_name_H-M   'P 1'
#
loop_
_entity.id
_entity.type
_entity.pdbx_description
1 polymer ?
#
loop_
_entity_poly.entity_id
_entity_poly.type
_entity_poly.pdbx_seq_one_letter_code
_entity_poly.pdbx_strand_id
1 'polypeptide(L)'
;EFNELVNMGPDQLKEWLGSEDSAGAGWSKNDGSGETVGHESGRKIIKILEKNPSKDPSKYDEDDLGHMRKVVAYNKRHLAQEGKAKQDPNSKSAKSLKNWGHDPQQEA
;
A
#
# COMPACT_ATOMS: atom_id res chain seq x y z
N GLU A 1 -12.12 -7.27 -2.36
CA GLU A 1 -11.58 -5.89 -2.53
C GLU A 1 -10.16 -5.70 -1.99
N PHE A 2 -9.91 -5.61 -0.67
CA PHE A 2 -8.53 -5.39 -0.17
C PHE A 2 -7.56 -6.46 -0.69
N ASN A 3 -7.95 -7.73 -0.54
CA ASN A 3 -7.17 -8.89 -0.98
C ASN A 3 -7.03 -9.03 -2.51
N GLU A 4 -7.73 -8.19 -3.28
CA GLU A 4 -7.64 -8.11 -4.74
C GLU A 4 -6.77 -6.91 -5.17
N LEU A 5 -6.88 -5.78 -4.47
CA LEU A 5 -6.15 -4.56 -4.79
C LEU A 5 -4.73 -4.56 -4.20
N VAL A 6 -4.48 -5.24 -3.08
CA VAL A 6 -3.13 -5.44 -2.57
C VAL A 6 -2.55 -6.67 -3.26
N ASN A 7 -1.68 -6.44 -4.24
CA ASN A 7 -1.02 -7.49 -5.04
C ASN A 7 0.44 -7.73 -4.63
N MET A 8 1.01 -6.90 -3.75
CA MET A 8 2.34 -7.12 -3.18
C MET A 8 2.26 -8.01 -1.95
N GLY A 9 3.05 -9.10 -1.93
CA GLY A 9 3.20 -9.94 -0.74
C GLY A 9 3.92 -9.22 0.40
N PRO A 10 3.88 -9.75 1.64
CA PRO A 10 4.51 -9.11 2.79
C PRO A 10 6.01 -8.88 2.61
N ASP A 11 6.74 -9.85 2.05
CA ASP A 11 8.19 -9.73 1.88
C ASP A 11 8.57 -8.77 0.74
N GLN A 12 7.82 -8.79 -0.37
CA GLN A 12 7.97 -7.82 -1.45
C GLN A 12 7.69 -6.39 -0.97
N LEU A 13 6.67 -6.22 -0.12
CA LEU A 13 6.34 -4.92 0.45
C LEU A 13 7.40 -4.47 1.47
N LYS A 14 7.96 -5.37 2.29
CA LYS A 14 9.09 -5.05 3.19
C LYS A 14 10.31 -4.56 2.40
N GLU A 15 10.68 -5.27 1.35
CA GLU A 15 11.80 -4.90 0.48
C GLU A 15 11.58 -3.51 -0.12
N TRP A 16 10.37 -3.25 -0.64
CA TRP A 16 10.01 -1.95 -1.17
C TRP A 16 10.11 -0.83 -0.13
N LEU A 17 9.52 -1.02 1.05
CA LEU A 17 9.56 -0.01 2.13
C LEU A 17 10.97 0.25 2.66
N GLY A 18 11.92 -0.65 2.43
CA GLY A 18 13.33 -0.44 2.74
C GLY A 18 14.06 0.52 1.80
N SER A 19 13.44 0.92 0.69
CA SER A 19 14.05 1.80 -0.32
C SER A 19 13.86 3.29 -0.01
N GLU A 20 14.82 4.12 -0.43
CA GLU A 20 14.71 5.58 -0.35
C GLU A 20 13.51 6.13 -1.14
N ASP A 21 13.19 5.47 -2.26
CA ASP A 21 12.06 5.80 -3.12
C ASP A 21 10.71 5.66 -2.39
N SER A 22 10.60 4.71 -1.47
CA SER A 22 9.40 4.50 -0.68
C SER A 22 9.26 5.53 0.44
N ALA A 23 10.36 5.87 1.12
CA ALA A 23 10.37 6.77 2.27
C ALA A 23 9.85 8.18 1.93
N GLY A 24 10.17 8.70 0.74
CA GLY A 24 9.76 10.04 0.30
C GLY A 24 8.45 10.11 -0.49
N ALA A 25 7.84 8.98 -0.82
CA ALA A 25 6.68 8.96 -1.71
C ALA A 25 5.35 9.25 -0.96
N GLY A 26 4.65 10.28 -1.43
CA GLY A 26 3.30 10.65 -0.98
C GLY A 26 3.28 11.83 -0.01
N TRP A 27 2.22 11.88 0.81
CA TRP A 27 1.97 12.99 1.73
C TRP A 27 2.73 12.79 3.04
N SER A 28 3.56 13.76 3.44
CA SER A 28 4.28 13.76 4.72
C SER A 28 3.33 13.89 5.90
N LYS A 29 3.59 13.13 6.96
CA LYS A 29 2.85 13.25 8.21
C LYS A 29 3.21 14.55 8.94
N ASN A 30 2.21 15.17 9.55
CA ASN A 30 2.38 16.39 10.36
C ASN A 30 2.68 16.05 11.83
N ASP A 31 3.44 14.99 12.09
CA ASP A 31 3.78 14.52 13.45
C ASP A 31 5.29 14.66 13.77
N GLY A 32 6.06 15.31 12.89
CA GLY A 32 7.49 15.54 13.07
C GLY A 32 8.37 14.31 12.79
N SER A 33 7.80 13.16 12.41
CA SER A 33 8.56 11.94 12.10
C SER A 33 9.30 11.98 10.76
N GLY A 34 8.92 12.89 9.86
CA GLY A 34 9.45 12.95 8.49
C GLY A 34 8.91 11.84 7.57
N GLU A 35 8.07 10.95 8.08
CA GLU A 35 7.50 9.83 7.34
C GLU A 35 6.25 10.22 6.53
N THR A 36 5.99 9.54 5.42
CA THR A 36 4.74 9.70 4.67
C THR A 36 3.62 8.78 5.18
N VAL A 37 2.37 9.23 5.00
CA VAL A 37 1.16 8.46 5.34
C VAL A 37 1.14 7.11 4.60
N GLY A 38 1.60 7.10 3.34
CA GLY A 38 1.69 5.88 2.55
C GLY A 38 2.71 4.89 3.15
N HIS A 39 3.89 5.38 3.53
CA HIS A 39 4.93 4.53 4.09
C HIS A 39 4.49 3.86 5.42
N GLU A 40 3.79 4.61 6.28
CA GLU A 40 3.17 4.04 7.48
C GLU A 40 2.08 3.01 7.12
N SER A 41 1.26 3.30 6.12
CA SER A 41 0.21 2.42 5.63
C SER A 41 0.77 1.08 5.16
N GLY A 42 1.88 1.09 4.41
CA GLY A 42 2.58 -0.11 3.96
C GLY A 42 3.00 -1.02 5.11
N ARG A 43 3.52 -0.48 6.22
CA ARG A 43 3.85 -1.28 7.40
C ARG A 43 2.63 -1.92 8.05
N LYS A 44 1.48 -1.23 8.05
CA LYS A 44 0.22 -1.80 8.56
C LYS A 44 -0.28 -2.91 7.64
N ILE A 45 -0.17 -2.75 6.32
CA ILE A 45 -0.51 -3.80 5.34
C ILE A 45 0.34 -5.05 5.60
N ILE A 46 1.66 -4.92 5.79
CA ILE A 46 2.54 -6.06 6.11
C ILE A 46 2.01 -6.80 7.35
N LYS A 47 1.71 -6.09 8.44
CA LYS A 47 1.16 -6.71 9.66
C LYS A 47 -0.15 -7.46 9.41
N ILE A 48 -1.07 -6.89 8.63
CA ILE A 48 -2.34 -7.53 8.28
C ILE A 48 -2.10 -8.82 7.48
N LEU A 49 -1.21 -8.77 6.49
CA LEU A 49 -0.88 -9.92 5.63
C LEU A 49 -0.19 -11.05 6.43
N GLU A 50 0.72 -10.69 7.33
CA GLU A 50 1.42 -11.66 8.21
C GLU A 50 0.50 -12.25 9.28
N LYS A 51 -0.41 -11.45 9.84
CA LYS A 51 -1.39 -11.90 10.84
C LYS A 51 -2.39 -12.90 10.25
N ASN A 52 -2.79 -12.71 8.99
CA ASN A 52 -3.82 -13.53 8.34
C ASN A 52 -3.45 -13.93 6.91
N PRO A 53 -2.44 -14.81 6.72
CA PRO A 53 -1.98 -15.22 5.39
C PRO A 53 -3.04 -16.01 4.62
N SER A 54 -3.95 -16.69 5.33
CA SER A 54 -5.09 -17.40 4.74
C SER A 54 -6.20 -16.48 4.24
N LYS A 55 -6.13 -15.16 4.53
CA LYS A 55 -7.16 -14.17 4.16
C LYS A 55 -8.56 -14.51 4.70
N ASP A 56 -8.61 -15.17 5.86
CA ASP A 56 -9.85 -15.60 6.50
C ASP A 56 -10.60 -14.38 7.07
N PRO A 57 -11.80 -14.05 6.57
CA PRO A 57 -12.52 -12.86 7.01
C PRO A 57 -12.77 -12.79 8.52
N SER A 58 -12.88 -13.94 9.20
CA SER A 58 -13.15 -14.01 10.64
C SER A 58 -11.96 -13.63 11.53
N LYS A 59 -10.75 -13.56 10.97
CA LYS A 59 -9.51 -13.26 11.70
C LYS A 59 -9.10 -11.78 11.67
N TYR A 60 -9.84 -10.94 10.95
CA TYR A 60 -9.61 -9.50 10.95
C TYR A 60 -10.32 -8.86 12.13
N ASP A 61 -9.62 -8.00 12.86
CA ASP A 61 -10.24 -7.15 13.88
C ASP A 61 -10.74 -5.83 13.28
N GLU A 62 -11.38 -4.99 14.11
CA GLU A 62 -11.95 -3.72 13.65
C GLU A 62 -10.89 -2.75 13.13
N ASP A 63 -9.67 -2.78 13.69
CA ASP A 63 -8.56 -1.94 13.27
C ASP A 63 -8.02 -2.38 11.90
N ASP A 64 -7.87 -3.68 11.69
CA ASP A 64 -7.52 -4.29 10.41
C ASP A 64 -8.55 -3.86 9.35
N LEU A 65 -9.83 -4.08 9.61
CA LEU A 65 -10.92 -3.74 8.69
C LEU A 65 -10.96 -2.24 8.41
N GLY A 66 -10.75 -1.40 9.42
CA GLY A 66 -10.67 0.05 9.29
C GLY A 66 -9.53 0.49 8.37
N HIS A 67 -8.35 -0.10 8.52
CA HIS A 67 -7.19 0.18 7.66
C HIS A 67 -7.37 -0.38 6.25
N MET A 68 -7.88 -1.61 6.11
CA MET A 68 -8.15 -2.24 4.81
C MET A 68 -9.10 -1.39 3.96
N ARG A 69 -10.16 -0.82 4.55
CA ARG A 69 -11.07 0.10 3.85
C ARG A 69 -10.36 1.35 3.34
N LYS A 70 -9.45 1.93 4.13
CA LYS A 70 -8.63 3.09 3.70
C LYS A 70 -7.74 2.73 2.52
N VAL A 71 -7.11 1.56 2.55
CA VAL A 71 -6.25 1.07 1.47
C VAL A 71 -7.05 0.88 0.18
N VAL A 72 -8.22 0.23 0.26
CA VAL A 72 -9.12 0.05 -0.90
C VAL A 72 -9.52 1.40 -1.49
N ALA A 73 -9.96 2.36 -0.66
CA ALA A 73 -10.37 3.67 -1.12
C ALA A 73 -9.22 4.45 -1.78
N TYR A 74 -8.01 4.36 -1.21
CA TYR A 74 -6.82 5.00 -1.77
C TYR A 74 -6.48 4.40 -3.14
N ASN A 75 -6.35 3.07 -3.23
CA ASN A 75 -5.94 2.39 -4.46
C ASN A 75 -6.96 2.62 -5.58
N LYS A 76 -8.27 2.50 -5.31
CA LYS A 76 -9.30 2.77 -6.32
C LYS A 76 -9.22 4.20 -6.87
N ARG A 77 -9.08 5.20 -6.00
CA ARG A 77 -9.01 6.60 -6.42
C ARG A 77 -7.79 6.86 -7.31
N HIS A 78 -6.61 6.39 -6.90
CA HIS A 78 -5.38 6.66 -7.64
C HIS A 78 -5.31 5.84 -8.92
N LEU A 79 -5.76 4.59 -8.93
CA LEU A 79 -5.84 3.80 -10.17
C LEU A 79 -6.80 4.41 -11.20
N ALA A 80 -7.91 5.03 -10.76
CA ALA A 80 -8.84 5.72 -11.64
C ALA A 80 -8.30 7.07 -12.15
N GLN A 81 -7.54 7.80 -11.33
CA GLN A 81 -6.98 9.11 -11.68
C GLN A 81 -5.70 9.01 -12.51
N GLU A 82 -4.92 7.95 -12.30
CA GLU A 82 -3.53 7.85 -12.75
C GLU A 82 -3.35 6.73 -13.76
N GLY A 83 -4.02 6.84 -14.92
CA GLY A 83 -3.78 5.96 -16.08
C GLY A 83 -2.31 5.91 -16.55
N LYS A 84 -1.48 6.86 -16.09
CA LYS A 84 -0.03 6.91 -16.30
C LYS A 84 0.80 6.06 -15.33
N ALA A 85 0.26 5.63 -14.19
CA ALA A 85 1.01 4.82 -13.22
C ALA A 85 1.46 3.47 -13.82
N LYS A 86 0.71 2.94 -14.79
CA LYS A 86 1.10 1.76 -15.59
C LYS A 86 2.15 2.06 -16.66
N GLN A 87 2.32 3.32 -17.06
CA GLN A 87 3.20 3.74 -18.15
C GLN A 87 4.60 4.13 -17.64
N ASP A 88 4.69 4.71 -16.44
CA ASP A 88 5.95 5.10 -15.82
C ASP A 88 6.04 4.55 -14.39
N PRO A 89 6.84 3.49 -14.17
CA PRO A 89 7.02 2.89 -12.86
C PRO A 89 7.84 3.73 -11.88
N ASN A 90 8.56 4.74 -12.39
CA ASN A 90 9.31 5.68 -11.56
C ASN A 90 8.47 6.90 -11.16
N SER A 91 7.24 7.00 -11.66
CA SER A 91 6.34 8.10 -11.32
C SER A 91 6.01 8.15 -9.83
N LYS A 92 5.74 9.35 -9.31
CA LYS A 92 5.33 9.55 -7.92
C LYS A 92 4.11 8.69 -7.54
N SER A 93 3.20 8.48 -8.48
CA SER A 93 2.03 7.64 -8.26
C SER A 93 2.34 6.16 -8.21
N ALA A 94 3.19 5.64 -9.09
CA ALA A 94 3.59 4.25 -9.02
C ALA A 94 4.27 3.95 -7.68
N LYS A 95 5.21 4.81 -7.26
CA LYS A 95 5.86 4.72 -5.95
C LYS A 95 4.87 4.81 -4.79
N SER A 96 3.91 5.73 -4.87
CA SER A 96 2.88 5.86 -3.84
C SER A 96 1.96 4.64 -3.80
N LEU A 97 1.45 4.12 -4.93
CA LEU A 97 0.63 2.91 -4.98
C LEU A 97 1.34 1.70 -4.34
N LYS A 98 2.66 1.55 -4.56
CA LYS A 98 3.46 0.51 -3.91
C LYS A 98 3.53 0.68 -2.39
N ASN A 99 3.60 1.91 -1.87
CA ASN A 99 3.45 2.16 -0.43
C ASN A 99 2.09 1.70 0.11
N TRP A 100 1.06 1.65 -0.74
CA TRP A 100 -0.28 1.16 -0.43
C TRP A 100 -0.52 -0.30 -0.87
N GLY A 101 0.57 -1.05 -1.09
CA GLY A 101 0.54 -2.49 -1.37
C GLY A 101 0.10 -2.87 -2.79
N HIS A 102 -0.02 -1.90 -3.70
CA HIS A 102 -0.38 -2.14 -5.09
C HIS A 102 0.80 -1.78 -6.01
N ASP A 103 1.40 -2.78 -6.65
CA ASP A 103 2.35 -2.55 -7.75
C ASP A 103 1.58 -2.48 -9.08
N PRO A 104 1.52 -1.31 -9.74
CA PRO A 104 0.79 -1.15 -11.00
C PRO A 104 1.43 -1.88 -12.18
N GLN A 105 2.67 -2.36 -12.05
CA GLN A 105 3.34 -3.18 -13.08
C GLN A 105 3.11 -4.67 -12.89
N GLN A 106 2.69 -5.08 -11.70
CA GLN A 106 2.42 -6.48 -11.44
C GLN A 106 1.05 -6.83 -11.99
N GLU A 107 1.01 -7.75 -12.94
CA GLU A 107 -0.25 -8.30 -13.44
C GLU A 107 -0.96 -9.07 -12.32
N ALA A 108 -2.30 -9.05 -12.36
CA ALA A 108 -3.18 -9.70 -11.38
C ALA A 108 -3.27 -11.20 -11.61
#